data_AF-A0A7C2XUP6-F1
#
_entry.id   AF-A0A7C2XUP6-F1
#
_cell.length_a   1.000
_cell.length_b   1.000
_cell.length_c   1.000
_cell.angle_alpha   90.00
_cell.angle_beta   90.00
_cell.angle_gamma   90.00
#
_symmetry.space_group_name_H-M   'P 1'
#
loop_
_entity.id
_entity.type
_entity.pdbx_description
1 polymer ?
#
loop_
_entity_poly.entity_id
_entity_poly.type
_entity_poly.pdbx_seq_one_letter_code
_entity_poly.pdbx_strand_id
1 'polypeptide(L)'
;MALRHRLQLPVEMVVLLRVIAMSEGLGARLDPDFRLFEFAAPYLQQVWVERNSPTALAKRLVQSTLDAAELGIDLPQRIARLLSQVERGDLAFDVRHEGLRDFTRQLQRMVNRLVLTILFSATIVALGLLMIVYHPPVWERVGGWLFGLALLFALGFGAWLMWSIWRSGKP
;
A
#
# COMPACT_ATOMS: atom_id res chain seq x y z
N MET A 1 -32.76 19.06 26.29
CA MET A 1 -32.37 19.15 24.86
C MET A 1 -30.85 19.35 24.69
N ALA A 2 -30.00 18.53 25.33
CA ALA A 2 -28.53 18.63 25.21
C ALA A 2 -27.83 17.33 24.75
N LEU A 3 -28.48 16.17 24.84
CA LEU A 3 -27.93 14.88 24.36
C LEU A 3 -28.02 14.66 22.84
N ARG A 4 -28.40 15.69 22.07
CA ARG A 4 -28.70 15.56 20.63
C ARG A 4 -27.51 15.90 19.72
N HIS A 5 -26.42 16.41 20.29
CA HIS A 5 -25.14 16.54 19.59
C HIS A 5 -24.22 15.47 20.15
N ARG A 6 -23.92 14.44 19.36
CA ARG A 6 -22.97 13.38 19.69
C ARG A 6 -21.56 13.98 19.81
N LEU A 7 -21.30 14.67 20.93
CA LEU A 7 -19.97 14.99 21.39
C LEU A 7 -19.31 13.65 21.73
N GLN A 8 -18.49 13.15 20.80
CA GLN A 8 -17.57 12.07 21.09
C GLN A 8 -16.55 12.63 22.08
N LEU A 9 -16.88 12.56 23.37
CA LEU A 9 -15.95 12.88 24.44
C LEU A 9 -14.79 11.87 24.34
N PRO A 10 -13.54 12.34 24.21
CA PRO A 10 -12.37 11.48 24.24
C PRO A 10 -12.40 10.59 25.49
N VAL A 11 -11.97 9.33 25.36
CA VAL A 11 -12.04 8.31 26.43
C VAL A 11 -11.36 8.82 27.71
N GLU A 12 -10.31 9.61 27.56
CA GLU A 12 -9.54 10.23 28.64
C GLU A 12 -10.39 11.17 29.50
N MET A 13 -11.31 11.92 28.88
CA MET A 13 -12.23 12.81 29.60
C MET A 13 -13.26 12.03 30.41
N VAL A 14 -13.73 10.88 29.89
CA VAL A 14 -14.70 10.02 30.58
C VAL A 14 -14.06 9.37 31.82
N VAL A 15 -12.81 8.94 31.71
CA VAL A 15 -12.06 8.38 32.85
C VAL A 15 -11.84 9.45 33.93
N LEU A 16 -11.45 10.67 33.54
CA LEU A 16 -11.32 11.79 34.48
C LEU A 16 -12.64 12.10 35.20
N LEU A 17 -13.75 12.18 34.46
CA LEU A 17 -15.07 12.43 35.04
C LEU A 17 -15.47 11.35 36.05
N ARG A 18 -15.15 10.08 35.76
CA ARG A 18 -15.40 8.95 36.68
C ARG A 18 -14.58 9.07 37.97
N VAL A 19 -13.31 9.48 37.89
CA VAL A 19 -12.45 9.69 39.07
C VAL A 19 -12.96 10.85 39.92
N ILE A 20 -13.38 11.96 39.29
CA ILE A 20 -13.98 13.11 39.98
C ILE A 20 -15.27 12.69 40.69
N ALA A 21 -16.16 11.98 40.00
CA ALA A 21 -17.42 11.50 40.56
C ALA A 21 -17.22 10.49 41.72
N MET A 22 -16.24 9.58 41.61
CA MET A 22 -15.89 8.68 42.71
C MET A 22 -15.33 9.45 43.91
N SER A 23 -14.49 10.45 43.68
CA SER A 23 -13.89 11.26 44.75
C SER A 23 -14.94 12.08 45.50
N GLU A 24 -15.89 12.67 44.78
CA GLU A 24 -17.03 13.39 45.36
C GLU A 24 -17.97 12.44 46.11
N GLY A 25 -18.28 11.28 45.55
CA GLY A 25 -19.12 10.26 46.21
C GLY A 25 -18.49 9.63 47.45
N LEU A 26 -17.15 9.56 47.52
CA LEU A 26 -16.43 9.15 48.73
C LEU A 26 -16.42 10.27 49.79
N GLY A 27 -16.20 11.52 49.38
CA GLY A 27 -16.23 12.68 50.27
C GLY A 27 -17.60 12.91 50.90
N ALA A 28 -18.68 12.82 50.11
CA ALA A 28 -20.05 12.98 50.57
C ALA A 28 -20.50 11.90 51.59
N ARG A 29 -19.82 10.74 51.62
CA ARG A 29 -20.07 9.70 52.63
C ARG A 29 -19.41 9.97 53.98
N LEU A 30 -18.34 10.78 54.01
CA LEU A 30 -17.69 11.19 55.25
C LEU A 30 -18.24 12.52 55.79
N ASP A 31 -18.58 13.44 54.90
CA ASP A 31 -19.14 14.76 55.22
C ASP A 31 -20.27 15.09 54.22
N PRO A 32 -21.54 15.17 54.66
CA PRO A 32 -22.70 15.40 53.79
C PRO A 32 -22.67 16.72 53.01
N ASP A 33 -21.91 17.72 53.47
CA ASP A 33 -21.83 19.04 52.83
C ASP A 33 -20.55 19.22 51.98
N PHE A 34 -19.76 18.14 51.79
CA PHE A 34 -18.51 18.21 51.05
C PHE A 34 -18.70 18.47 49.55
N ARG A 35 -18.11 19.56 49.06
CA ARG A 35 -18.09 19.93 47.63
C ARG A 35 -16.67 19.90 47.10
N LEU A 36 -16.34 18.87 46.33
CA LEU A 36 -15.00 18.65 45.78
C LEU A 36 -14.48 19.84 44.97
N PHE A 37 -15.36 20.52 44.23
CA PHE A 37 -15.00 21.65 43.38
C PHE A 37 -14.55 22.88 44.17
N GLU A 38 -15.22 23.19 45.29
CA GLU A 38 -14.87 24.31 46.17
C GLU A 38 -13.54 24.05 46.89
N PHE A 39 -13.30 22.80 47.28
CA PHE A 39 -12.03 22.39 47.89
C PHE A 39 -10.85 22.42 46.90
N ALA A 40 -11.08 22.02 45.64
CA ALA A 40 -10.04 21.94 44.62
C ALA A 40 -9.75 23.28 43.92
N ALA A 41 -10.68 24.24 43.96
CA ALA A 41 -10.55 25.56 43.34
C ALA A 41 -9.22 26.29 43.60
N PRO A 42 -8.72 26.42 44.86
CA PRO A 42 -7.46 27.12 45.12
C PRO A 42 -6.24 26.40 44.52
N TYR A 43 -6.25 25.06 44.47
CA TYR A 43 -5.17 24.28 43.86
C TYR A 43 -5.17 24.43 42.34
N LEU A 44 -6.35 24.43 41.71
CA LEU A 44 -6.48 24.67 40.27
C LEU A 44 -5.99 26.06 39.89
N GLN A 45 -6.27 27.07 40.72
CA GLN A 45 -5.80 28.44 40.50
C GLN A 45 -4.28 28.55 40.63
N GLN A 46 -3.67 27.91 41.64
CA GLN A 46 -2.21 27.87 41.78
C GLN A 46 -1.53 27.23 40.57
N VAL A 47 -2.02 26.07 40.11
CA VAL A 47 -1.48 25.37 38.94
C VAL A 47 -1.64 26.20 37.67
N TRP A 48 -2.76 26.91 37.51
CA TRP A 48 -2.99 27.77 36.34
C TRP A 48 -2.02 28.96 36.31
N VAL A 49 -1.81 29.61 37.45
CA VAL A 49 -0.85 30.72 37.59
C VAL A 49 0.58 30.23 37.38
N GLU A 50 0.94 29.06 37.91
CA GLU A 50 2.29 28.50 37.78
C GLU A 50 2.61 28.13 36.32
N ARG A 51 1.63 27.57 35.60
CA ARG A 51 1.77 27.24 34.17
C ARG A 51 1.76 28.47 33.25
N ASN A 52 1.02 29.52 33.59
CA ASN A 52 1.02 30.78 32.85
C ASN A 52 2.06 31.79 33.35
N SER A 53 2.92 31.39 34.30
CA SER A 53 3.96 32.28 34.79
C SER A 53 4.99 32.56 33.69
N PRO A 54 5.51 33.79 33.58
CA PRO A 54 6.55 34.13 32.61
C PRO A 54 7.81 33.27 32.79
N THR A 55 8.08 32.80 34.01
CA THR A 55 9.18 31.88 34.32
C THR A 55 8.97 30.50 33.69
N ALA A 56 7.75 29.97 33.72
CA ALA A 56 7.43 28.70 33.08
C ALA A 56 7.53 28.79 31.54
N LEU A 57 7.13 29.92 30.96
CA LEU A 57 7.29 30.19 29.53
C LEU A 57 8.77 30.28 29.14
N ALA A 58 9.58 31.01 29.92
CA ALA A 58 11.02 31.13 29.70
C ALA A 58 11.72 29.76 29.76
N LYS A 59 11.39 28.93 30.76
CA LYS A 59 11.93 27.58 30.89
C LYS A 59 11.59 26.70 29.68
N ARG A 60 10.35 26.78 29.18
CA ARG A 60 9.92 26.08 27.97
C ARG A 60 10.70 26.52 26.73
N LEU A 61 10.90 27.83 26.56
CA LEU A 61 11.67 28.37 25.44
C LEU A 61 13.12 27.90 25.47
N VAL A 62 13.76 27.89 26.64
CA VAL A 62 15.12 27.37 26.81
C VAL A 62 15.19 25.90 26.44
N GLN A 63 14.25 25.08 26.92
CA GLN A 63 14.17 23.66 26.57
C GLN A 63 13.97 23.44 25.07
N SER A 64 13.00 24.13 24.44
CA SER A 64 12.80 24.04 22.99
C SER A 64 14.03 24.46 22.18
N THR A 65 14.80 25.42 22.68
CA THR A 65 16.03 25.87 22.01
C THR A 65 17.16 24.85 22.15
N LEU A 66 17.29 24.21 23.32
CA LEU A 66 18.23 23.11 23.53
C LEU A 66 17.88 21.91 22.65
N ASP A 67 16.61 21.51 22.61
CA ASP A 67 16.14 20.41 21.77
C ASP A 67 16.41 20.71 20.27
N ALA A 68 16.19 21.95 19.83
CA ALA A 68 16.50 22.37 18.47
C ALA A 68 18.01 22.37 18.16
N ALA A 69 18.84 22.74 19.14
CA ALA A 69 20.29 22.69 19.01
C ALA A 69 20.82 21.26 18.92
N GLU A 70 20.30 20.35 19.76
CA GLU A 70 20.63 18.91 19.70
C GLU A 70 20.23 18.31 18.35
N LEU A 71 19.04 18.65 17.84
CA LEU A 71 18.60 18.23 16.50
C LEU A 71 19.55 18.73 15.42
N GLY A 72 20.03 19.98 15.52
CA GLY A 72 21.00 20.54 14.57
C GLY A 72 22.36 19.85 14.58
N ILE A 73 22.82 19.39 15.75
CA ILE A 73 24.09 18.66 15.92
C ILE A 73 23.98 17.25 15.35
N ASP A 74 22.85 16.57 15.54
CA ASP A 74 22.62 15.20 15.06
C ASP A 74 22.26 15.11 13.57
N LEU A 75 21.75 16.21 13.00
CA LEU A 75 21.30 16.31 11.61
C LEU A 75 22.38 15.92 10.58
N PRO A 76 23.60 16.49 10.60
CA PRO A 76 24.64 16.13 9.64
C PRO A 76 24.99 14.65 9.69
N GLN A 77 24.97 14.03 10.87
CA GLN A 77 25.29 12.63 11.04
C GLN A 77 24.17 11.70 10.55
N ARG A 78 22.91 12.16 10.60
CA ARG A 78 21.77 11.48 9.95
C ARG A 78 21.86 11.60 8.43
N ILE A 79 22.19 12.78 7.90
CA ILE A 79 22.38 12.99 6.45
C ILE A 79 23.52 12.13 5.92
N ALA A 80 24.68 12.10 6.61
CA ALA A 80 25.82 11.30 6.20
C ALA A 80 25.48 9.79 6.16
N ARG A 81 24.72 9.31 7.15
CA ARG A 81 24.21 7.93 7.17
C ARG A 81 23.30 7.63 5.98
N LEU A 82 22.33 8.50 5.70
CA LEU A 82 21.45 8.36 4.54
C LEU A 82 22.23 8.37 3.22
N LEU A 83 23.16 9.31 3.05
CA LEU A 83 23.98 9.41 1.84
C LEU A 83 24.86 8.16 1.66
N SER A 84 25.41 7.63 2.74
CA SER A 84 26.18 6.38 2.70
C SER A 84 25.32 5.16 2.32
N GLN A 85 24.03 5.15 2.68
CA GLN A 85 23.08 4.11 2.24
C GLN A 85 22.72 4.26 0.76
N VAL A 86 22.60 5.51 0.27
CA VAL A 86 22.41 5.80 -1.17
C VAL A 86 23.61 5.30 -1.97
N GLU A 87 24.83 5.63 -1.53
CA GLU A 87 26.07 5.30 -2.23
C GLU A 87 26.32 3.79 -2.30
N ARG A 88 25.96 3.06 -1.25
CA ARG A 88 26.04 1.59 -1.25
C ARG A 88 24.97 0.91 -2.08
N GLY A 89 23.97 1.64 -2.59
CA GLY A 89 22.79 1.05 -3.24
C GLY A 89 21.89 0.25 -2.28
N ASP A 90 22.18 0.30 -0.97
CA ASP A 90 21.44 -0.36 0.11
C ASP A 90 20.16 0.40 0.48
N LEU A 91 19.82 1.47 -0.25
CA LEU A 91 18.46 1.96 -0.27
C LEU A 91 17.57 0.90 -0.91
N ALA A 92 17.19 -0.08 -0.10
CA ALA A 92 15.98 -0.84 -0.25
C ALA A 92 14.82 0.15 -0.10
N PHE A 93 14.60 0.91 -1.16
CA PHE A 93 13.33 1.51 -1.45
C PHE A 93 12.34 0.35 -1.46
N ASP A 94 11.66 0.10 -0.33
CA ASP A 94 10.37 -0.60 -0.29
C ASP A 94 9.32 0.32 -0.93
N VAL A 95 9.66 0.85 -2.10
CA VAL A 95 8.69 1.38 -3.00
C VAL A 95 8.07 0.13 -3.57
N ARG A 96 6.89 -0.19 -3.07
CA ARG A 96 5.92 -1.07 -3.74
C ARG A 96 5.63 -0.47 -5.12
N HIS A 97 6.59 -0.53 -6.03
CA HIS A 97 6.46 -0.16 -7.42
C HIS A 97 5.70 -1.31 -8.07
N GLU A 98 4.38 -1.30 -7.89
CA GLU A 98 3.44 -2.09 -8.69
C GLU A 98 3.80 -1.96 -10.18
N GLY A 99 4.22 -0.76 -10.61
CA GLY A 99 4.65 -0.46 -11.97
C GLY A 99 5.80 -1.30 -12.54
N LEU A 100 6.85 -1.64 -11.77
CA LEU A 100 7.99 -2.43 -12.32
C LEU A 100 7.64 -3.92 -12.45
N ARG A 101 6.92 -4.46 -11.46
CA ARG A 101 6.39 -5.83 -11.53
C ARG A 101 5.38 -5.96 -12.66
N ASP A 102 4.53 -4.95 -12.85
CA ASP A 102 3.56 -4.92 -13.93
C ASP A 102 4.21 -4.76 -15.29
N PHE A 103 5.25 -3.93 -15.41
CA PHE A 103 6.04 -3.80 -16.63
C PHE A 103 6.67 -5.14 -17.04
N THR A 104 7.28 -5.84 -16.08
CA THR A 104 7.88 -7.17 -16.33
C THR A 104 6.81 -8.19 -16.77
N ARG A 105 5.64 -8.19 -16.11
CA ARG A 105 4.51 -9.05 -16.50
C ARG A 105 3.94 -8.71 -17.88
N GLN A 106 3.92 -7.42 -18.26
CA GLN A 106 3.49 -6.99 -19.59
C GLN A 106 4.50 -7.40 -20.66
N LEU A 107 5.80 -7.23 -20.39
CA LEU A 107 6.86 -7.71 -21.27
C LEU A 107 6.78 -9.21 -21.51
N GLN A 108 6.63 -10.00 -20.43
CA GLN A 108 6.53 -11.45 -20.55
C GLN A 108 5.30 -11.89 -21.35
N ARG A 109 4.16 -11.20 -21.21
CA ARG A 109 2.97 -11.42 -22.04
C ARG A 109 3.22 -11.09 -23.52
N MET A 110 3.92 -9.98 -23.80
CA MET A 110 4.28 -9.60 -25.17
C MET A 110 5.22 -10.62 -25.81
N VAL A 111 6.27 -11.05 -25.10
CA VAL A 111 7.22 -12.06 -25.58
C VAL A 111 6.52 -13.39 -25.85
N ASN A 112 5.69 -13.89 -24.92
CA ASN A 112 4.93 -15.12 -25.15
C ASN A 112 4.03 -15.01 -26.37
N ARG A 113 3.37 -13.86 -26.57
CA ARG A 113 2.55 -13.64 -27.77
C ARG A 113 3.38 -13.70 -29.05
N LEU A 114 4.56 -13.07 -29.07
CA LEU A 114 5.46 -13.11 -30.23
C LEU A 114 5.90 -14.53 -30.55
N VAL A 115 6.35 -15.29 -29.54
CA VAL A 115 6.78 -16.69 -29.71
C VAL A 115 5.65 -17.53 -30.30
N LEU A 116 4.41 -17.38 -29.81
CA LEU A 116 3.26 -18.12 -30.35
C LEU A 116 2.96 -17.74 -31.80
N THR A 117 3.02 -16.45 -32.16
CA THR A 117 2.79 -16.02 -33.56
C THR A 117 3.87 -16.51 -34.52
N ILE A 118 5.12 -16.55 -34.06
CA ILE A 118 6.26 -17.06 -34.84
C ILE A 118 6.11 -18.56 -35.05
N LEU A 119 5.84 -19.32 -33.98
CA LEU A 119 5.64 -20.76 -34.07
C LEU A 119 4.47 -21.12 -34.97
N PHE A 120 3.38 -20.37 -34.89
CA PHE A 120 2.22 -20.55 -35.75
C PHE A 120 2.55 -20.29 -37.22
N SER A 121 3.24 -19.17 -37.52
CA SER A 121 3.67 -18.86 -38.90
C SER A 121 4.64 -19.91 -39.43
N ALA A 122 5.60 -20.35 -38.62
CA ALA A 122 6.53 -21.41 -38.99
C ALA A 122 5.82 -22.74 -39.27
N THR A 123 4.79 -23.07 -38.49
CA THR A 123 3.98 -24.29 -38.71
C THR A 123 3.20 -24.22 -40.02
N ILE A 124 2.60 -23.07 -40.34
CA ILE A 124 1.91 -22.85 -41.63
C ILE A 124 2.89 -23.01 -42.80
N VAL A 125 4.05 -22.37 -42.71
CA VAL A 125 5.08 -22.44 -43.76
C VAL A 125 5.60 -23.88 -43.90
N ALA A 126 5.85 -24.58 -42.80
CA ALA A 126 6.29 -25.96 -42.80
C ALA A 126 5.25 -26.90 -43.43
N LEU A 127 3.96 -26.74 -43.10
CA LEU A 127 2.86 -27.49 -43.72
C LEU A 127 2.76 -27.22 -45.23
N GLY A 128 2.89 -25.96 -45.64
CA GLY A 128 2.89 -25.58 -47.06
C GLY A 128 4.09 -26.14 -47.82
N LEU A 129 5.27 -26.11 -47.22
CA LEU A 129 6.48 -26.66 -47.83
C LEU A 129 6.41 -28.18 -47.95
N LEU A 130 5.91 -28.87 -46.92
CA LEU A 130 5.76 -30.32 -46.90
C LEU A 130 4.80 -30.80 -48.00
N MET A 131 3.77 -30.01 -48.31
CA MET A 131 2.86 -30.27 -49.43
C MET A 131 3.56 -30.23 -50.80
N ILE A 132 4.52 -29.30 -50.98
CA ILE A 132 5.24 -29.15 -52.25
C ILE A 132 6.27 -30.28 -52.41
N VAL A 133 6.96 -30.65 -51.33
CA VAL A 133 8.11 -31.56 -51.37
C VAL A 133 7.72 -33.04 -51.30
N TYR A 134 6.62 -33.40 -50.60
CA TYR A 134 6.27 -34.80 -50.34
C TYR A 134 5.03 -35.24 -51.14
N HIS A 135 5.24 -36.03 -52.21
CA HIS A 135 4.18 -36.64 -53.04
C HIS A 135 4.19 -38.17 -52.94
N PRO A 136 3.69 -38.80 -51.86
CA PRO A 136 3.61 -40.24 -51.77
C PRO A 136 2.36 -40.79 -52.52
N PRO A 137 2.36 -42.04 -53.02
CA PRO A 137 1.32 -42.59 -53.90
C PRO A 137 -0.11 -42.64 -53.30
N VAL A 138 -0.23 -42.56 -51.97
CA VAL A 138 -1.51 -42.52 -51.23
C VAL A 138 -2.22 -41.15 -51.29
N TRP A 139 -1.55 -40.12 -51.82
CA TRP A 139 -2.07 -38.75 -51.87
C TRP A 139 -3.23 -38.57 -52.86
N GLU A 140 -3.28 -39.35 -53.93
CA GLU A 140 -4.32 -39.23 -54.98
C GLU A 140 -5.74 -39.53 -54.47
N ARG A 141 -5.89 -40.29 -53.37
CA ARG A 141 -7.20 -40.71 -52.85
C ARG A 141 -7.56 -40.09 -51.50
N VAL A 142 -6.58 -39.80 -50.65
CA VAL A 142 -6.83 -39.37 -49.25
C VAL A 142 -6.07 -38.09 -48.89
N GLY A 143 -5.02 -37.73 -49.64
CA GLY A 143 -4.12 -36.61 -49.31
C GLY A 143 -4.82 -35.26 -49.27
N GLY A 144 -5.74 -35.00 -50.22
CA GLY A 144 -6.48 -33.74 -50.27
C GLY A 144 -7.39 -33.50 -49.07
N TRP A 145 -8.10 -34.54 -48.59
CA TRP A 145 -9.01 -34.41 -47.46
C TRP A 145 -8.26 -34.32 -46.13
N LEU A 146 -7.21 -35.13 -45.95
CA LEU A 146 -6.32 -35.08 -44.78
C LEU A 146 -5.61 -33.73 -44.67
N PHE A 147 -5.15 -33.19 -45.79
CA PHE A 147 -4.51 -31.87 -45.83
C PHE A 147 -5.51 -30.74 -45.55
N GLY A 148 -6.70 -30.80 -46.15
CA GLY A 148 -7.78 -29.86 -45.85
C GLY A 148 -8.14 -29.89 -44.36
N LEU A 149 -8.18 -31.06 -43.75
CA LEU A 149 -8.46 -31.24 -42.33
C LEU A 149 -7.32 -30.71 -41.44
N ALA A 150 -6.05 -30.94 -41.82
CA ALA A 150 -4.89 -30.38 -41.14
C ALA A 150 -4.80 -28.85 -41.26
N LEU A 151 -5.13 -28.29 -42.43
CA LEU A 151 -5.18 -26.85 -42.67
C LEU A 151 -6.32 -26.20 -41.87
N LEU A 152 -7.51 -26.80 -41.87
CA LEU A 152 -8.64 -26.35 -41.05
C LEU A 152 -8.33 -26.44 -39.56
N PHE A 153 -7.61 -27.49 -39.13
CA PHE A 153 -7.18 -27.63 -37.75
C PHE A 153 -6.15 -26.55 -37.38
N ALA A 154 -5.18 -26.27 -38.25
CA ALA A 154 -4.21 -25.19 -38.06
C ALA A 154 -4.89 -23.82 -38.02
N LEU A 155 -5.81 -23.53 -38.96
CA LEU A 155 -6.58 -22.27 -38.98
C LEU A 155 -7.49 -22.14 -37.75
N GLY A 156 -8.15 -23.22 -37.34
CA GLY A 156 -8.99 -23.26 -36.15
C GLY A 156 -8.19 -23.05 -34.87
N PHE A 157 -7.01 -23.69 -34.76
CA PHE A 157 -6.10 -23.51 -33.64
C PHE A 157 -5.54 -22.09 -33.58
N GLY A 158 -5.18 -21.51 -34.73
CA GLY A 158 -4.75 -20.11 -34.84
C GLY A 158 -5.84 -19.12 -34.46
N ALA A 159 -7.06 -19.32 -34.96
CA ALA A 159 -8.22 -18.48 -34.63
C ALA A 159 -8.59 -18.58 -33.14
N TRP A 160 -8.53 -19.79 -32.57
CA TRP A 160 -8.73 -20.02 -31.14
C TRP A 160 -7.67 -19.33 -30.28
N LEU A 161 -6.40 -19.36 -30.71
CA LEU A 161 -5.29 -18.70 -30.02
C LEU A 161 -5.42 -17.17 -30.09
N MET A 162 -5.83 -16.63 -31.23
CA MET A 162 -6.13 -15.20 -31.39
C MET A 162 -7.32 -14.76 -30.52
N TRP A 163 -8.38 -15.59 -30.45
CA TRP A 163 -9.53 -15.33 -29.58
C TRP A 163 -9.17 -15.43 -28.08
N SER A 164 -8.31 -16.38 -27.71
CA SER A 164 -7.78 -16.55 -26.35
C SER A 164 -6.98 -15.32 -25.91
N ILE A 165 -6.14 -14.77 -26.81
CA ILE A 165 -5.39 -13.53 -26.54
C ILE A 165 -6.36 -12.35 -26.33
N TRP A 166 -7.41 -12.24 -27.14
CA TRP A 166 -8.43 -11.20 -26.97
C TRP A 166 -9.24 -11.34 -25.68
N ARG A 167 -9.49 -12.58 -25.22
CA ARG A 167 -10.21 -12.84 -23.98
C ARG A 167 -9.35 -12.71 -22.72
N SER A 168 -8.04 -12.99 -22.83
CA SER A 168 -7.04 -12.81 -21.76
C SER A 168 -6.65 -11.34 -21.54
N GLY A 169 -7.10 -10.42 -22.39
CA GLY A 169 -6.86 -8.99 -22.29
C GLY A 169 -7.85 -8.22 -21.43
N LYS A 170 -8.83 -8.88 -20.79
CA LYS A 170 -9.70 -8.20 -19.83
C LYS A 170 -8.97 -8.08 -18.47
N PRO A 171 -8.86 -6.87 -17.91
CA PRO A 171 -8.38 -6.69 -16.54
C PRO A 171 -9.27 -7.43 -15.53
#